data_AF-X1L1Z3-F1
#
_entry.id   AF-X1L1Z3-F1
#
_cell.length_a   1.000
_cell.length_b   1.000
_cell.length_c   1.000
_cell.angle_alpha   90.00
_cell.angle_beta   90.00
_cell.angle_gamma   90.00
#
_symmetry.space_group_name_H-M   'P 1'
#
loop_
_entity.id
_entity.type
_entity.pdbx_description
1 polymer ?
#
loop_
_entity_poly.entity_id
_entity_poly.type
_entity_poly.pdbx_seq_one_letter_code
_entity_poly.pdbx_strand_id
1 'polypeptide(L)'
;MAKDRFDFNICAVIADAGLDSAKVLSFIIKDLKAKPYIARNPRREKDHKVSSTGNRICLAGFEMLYWGKYKEGNRTRVKFVCPIIHSKKFRKDHPFCPWMHPQFVKGTGCFAYTQVLSEDIRKQIAYGTPKFKKVYNLRSGCERIFSRLLDLCMQNPSTRGLRAVSNHCTIAHITILLIALTAARTGNKDKIRFVKSFLPNI
;
A
#
# COMPACT_ATOMS: atom_id res chain seq x y z
N MET A 1 2.18 -20.43 9.85
CA MET A 1 1.24 -19.33 10.21
C MET A 1 0.08 -19.10 9.24
N ALA A 2 0.18 -19.42 7.94
CA ALA A 2 -0.99 -19.43 7.03
C ALA A 2 -1.25 -20.81 6.42
N LYS A 3 -0.21 -21.50 5.93
CA LYS A 3 -0.29 -22.91 5.50
C LYS A 3 -0.79 -23.84 6.60
N ASP A 4 -0.30 -23.66 7.83
CA ASP A 4 -0.73 -24.50 8.97
C ASP A 4 -2.20 -24.29 9.36
N ARG A 5 -2.85 -23.25 8.83
CA ARG A 5 -4.24 -22.87 9.17
C ARG A 5 -5.22 -23.05 8.01
N PHE A 6 -4.70 -23.04 6.80
CA PHE A 6 -5.45 -23.15 5.56
C PHE A 6 -4.79 -24.25 4.73
N ASP A 7 -5.46 -25.39 4.60
CA ASP A 7 -4.96 -26.57 3.88
C ASP A 7 -5.02 -26.40 2.35
N PHE A 8 -4.74 -25.19 1.86
CA PHE A 8 -4.74 -24.86 0.45
C PHE A 8 -3.57 -23.95 0.07
N ASN A 9 -3.06 -24.15 -1.14
CA ASN A 9 -1.94 -23.38 -1.68
C ASN A 9 -2.43 -22.00 -2.18
N ILE A 10 -1.96 -20.93 -1.55
CA ILE A 10 -2.34 -19.56 -1.90
C ILE A 10 -1.56 -19.13 -3.14
N CYS A 11 -2.23 -19.09 -4.30
CA CYS A 11 -1.60 -18.71 -5.56
C CYS A 11 -1.40 -17.19 -5.70
N ALA A 12 -2.33 -16.41 -5.16
CA ALA A 12 -2.38 -14.97 -5.33
C ALA A 12 -3.10 -14.29 -4.16
N VAL A 13 -2.70 -13.05 -3.87
CA VAL A 13 -3.33 -12.18 -2.87
C VAL A 13 -3.72 -10.88 -3.56
N ILE A 14 -5.00 -10.50 -3.45
CA ILE A 14 -5.54 -9.25 -4.00
C ILE A 14 -5.90 -8.35 -2.82
N ALA A 15 -5.47 -7.09 -2.85
CA ALA A 15 -5.77 -6.15 -1.78
C ALA A 15 -5.77 -4.70 -2.27
N ASP A 16 -6.30 -3.79 -1.45
CA ASP A 16 -6.33 -2.36 -1.75
C ASP A 16 -4.92 -1.73 -1.77
N ALA A 17 -4.74 -0.66 -2.55
CA ALA A 17 -3.49 0.11 -2.60
C ALA A 17 -3.05 0.62 -1.21
N GLY A 18 -3.98 0.83 -0.26
CA GLY A 18 -3.66 1.14 1.14
C GLY A 18 -2.72 0.12 1.80
N LEU A 19 -2.69 -1.12 1.30
CA LEU A 19 -1.83 -2.20 1.80
C LEU A 19 -0.49 -2.31 1.07
N ASP A 20 -0.15 -1.37 0.17
CA ASP A 20 1.15 -1.28 -0.50
C ASP A 20 2.27 -0.87 0.46
N SER A 21 2.67 -1.82 1.31
CA SER A 21 3.80 -1.68 2.22
C SER A 21 4.80 -2.80 2.00
N ALA A 22 6.10 -2.48 2.16
CA ALA A 22 7.16 -3.46 1.99
C ALA A 22 6.99 -4.67 2.91
N LYS A 23 6.45 -4.49 4.13
CA LYS A 23 6.18 -5.57 5.08
C LYS A 23 5.10 -6.52 4.55
N VAL A 24 3.96 -5.99 4.10
CA VAL A 24 2.86 -6.78 3.55
C VAL A 24 3.30 -7.51 2.28
N LEU A 25 3.96 -6.81 1.36
CA LEU A 25 4.45 -7.42 0.12
C LEU A 25 5.49 -8.50 0.37
N SER A 26 6.41 -8.28 1.33
CA SER A 26 7.39 -9.30 1.71
C SER A 26 6.73 -10.54 2.27
N PHE A 27 5.71 -10.38 3.13
CA PHE A 27 4.95 -11.52 3.65
C PHE A 27 4.27 -12.33 2.53
N ILE A 28 3.63 -11.64 1.58
CA ILE A 28 2.95 -12.30 0.45
C ILE A 28 3.94 -13.07 -0.42
N ILE A 29 5.06 -12.45 -0.78
CA ILE A 29 6.02 -13.04 -1.72
C ILE A 29 6.89 -14.10 -1.04
N LYS A 30 7.44 -13.81 0.14
CA LYS A 30 8.44 -14.67 0.79
C LYS A 30 7.78 -15.76 1.63
N ASP A 31 6.77 -15.40 2.42
CA ASP A 31 6.17 -16.34 3.38
C ASP A 31 5.02 -17.14 2.74
N LEU A 32 4.11 -16.45 2.04
CA LEU A 32 3.00 -17.13 1.35
C LEU A 32 3.41 -17.74 0.01
N LYS A 33 4.53 -17.31 -0.59
CA LYS A 33 4.95 -17.69 -1.95
C LYS A 33 3.86 -17.42 -3.00
N ALA A 34 3.10 -16.35 -2.78
CA ALA A 34 1.93 -15.98 -3.58
C ALA A 34 2.21 -14.73 -4.43
N LYS A 35 1.43 -14.55 -5.50
CA LYS A 35 1.51 -13.34 -6.36
C LYS A 35 0.74 -12.17 -5.72
N PRO A 36 1.39 -11.02 -5.46
CA PRO A 36 0.71 -9.83 -4.97
C PRO A 36 0.03 -9.08 -6.12
N TYR A 37 -1.27 -8.85 -5.99
CA TYR A 37 -2.07 -7.96 -6.84
C TYR A 37 -2.56 -6.79 -5.98
N ILE A 38 -1.62 -5.92 -5.61
CA ILE A 38 -1.84 -4.72 -4.81
C ILE A 38 -1.27 -3.54 -5.60
N ALA A 39 -2.10 -2.56 -5.94
CA ALA A 39 -1.63 -1.40 -6.71
C ALA A 39 -0.67 -0.53 -5.90
N ARG A 40 0.29 0.10 -6.59
CA ARG A 40 1.26 1.00 -5.95
C ARG A 40 0.55 2.21 -5.37
N ASN A 41 0.92 2.60 -4.15
CA ASN A 41 0.34 3.73 -3.45
C ASN A 41 1.31 4.92 -3.43
N PRO A 42 1.11 5.93 -4.30
CA PRO A 42 2.00 7.07 -4.39
C PRO A 42 1.84 8.05 -3.22
N ARG A 43 0.79 7.94 -2.39
CA ARG A 43 0.43 8.96 -1.38
C ARG A 43 1.52 9.25 -0.33
N ARG A 44 2.55 8.40 -0.22
CA ARG A 44 3.67 8.59 0.71
C ARG A 44 5.03 8.74 0.04
N GLU A 45 5.09 8.71 -1.30
CA GLU A 45 6.32 9.02 -2.01
C GLU A 45 6.51 10.53 -2.01
N LYS A 46 7.40 11.01 -1.16
CA LYS A 46 7.95 12.36 -1.30
C LYS A 46 8.82 12.32 -2.55
N ASP A 47 8.35 12.95 -3.61
CA ASP A 47 9.19 13.17 -4.78
C ASP A 47 10.34 14.08 -4.36
N HIS A 48 11.54 13.59 -4.54
CA HIS A 48 12.73 14.24 -4.06
C HIS A 48 13.68 14.31 -5.25
N LYS A 49 13.99 15.53 -5.67
CA LYS A 49 14.91 15.76 -6.78
C LYS A 49 16.27 15.14 -6.46
N VAL A 50 16.78 14.37 -7.41
CA VAL A 50 18.10 13.73 -7.35
C VAL A 50 18.89 14.26 -8.55
N SER A 51 20.17 14.56 -8.34
CA SER A 51 21.09 14.94 -9.41
C SER A 51 21.42 13.75 -10.31
N SER A 52 22.05 14.01 -11.45
CA SER A 52 22.57 12.98 -12.36
C SER A 52 23.58 12.04 -11.69
N THR A 53 24.30 12.53 -10.67
CA THR A 53 25.25 11.78 -9.83
C THR A 53 24.57 10.92 -8.75
N GLY A 54 23.24 11.00 -8.59
CA GLY A 54 22.50 10.24 -7.59
C GLY A 54 22.39 10.90 -6.21
N ASN A 55 22.89 12.13 -6.05
CA ASN A 55 22.82 12.88 -4.80
C ASN A 55 21.52 13.67 -4.66
N ARG A 56 21.10 13.95 -3.43
CA ARG A 56 19.89 14.76 -3.16
C ARG A 56 20.09 16.21 -3.59
N ILE A 57 19.06 16.82 -4.17
CA ILE A 57 19.03 18.26 -4.43
C ILE A 57 18.22 18.95 -3.33
N CYS A 58 18.76 20.03 -2.76
CA CYS A 58 18.08 20.81 -1.74
C CYS A 58 17.06 21.79 -2.35
N LEU A 59 16.26 22.47 -1.51
CA LEU A 59 15.25 23.44 -1.96
C LEU A 59 15.85 24.62 -2.74
N ALA A 60 17.12 24.98 -2.44
CA ALA A 60 17.85 26.03 -3.16
C ALA A 60 18.42 25.57 -4.51
N GLY A 61 18.18 24.31 -4.91
CA GLY A 61 18.67 23.76 -6.19
C GLY A 61 20.10 23.22 -6.15
N PHE A 62 20.78 23.26 -5.00
CA PHE A 62 22.14 22.73 -4.88
C PHE A 62 22.16 21.23 -4.60
N GLU A 63 23.09 20.54 -5.24
CA GLU A 63 23.42 19.16 -4.95
C GLU A 63 24.04 19.04 -3.54
N MET A 64 23.41 18.24 -2.69
CA MET A 64 23.85 17.98 -1.33
C MET A 64 25.00 16.97 -1.30
N LEU A 65 25.92 17.15 -0.36
CA LEU A 65 27.09 16.28 -0.22
C LEU A 65 26.72 14.98 0.50
N TYR A 66 27.19 13.86 -0.02
CA TYR A 66 27.17 12.59 0.70
C TYR A 66 27.98 12.71 1.99
N TRP A 67 27.38 12.35 3.13
CA TRP A 67 28.02 12.42 4.43
C TRP A 67 28.34 11.05 5.03
N GLY A 68 27.53 10.04 4.72
CA GLY A 68 27.74 8.69 5.23
C GLY A 68 26.48 7.83 5.23
N LYS A 69 26.67 6.53 5.47
CA LYS A 69 25.61 5.55 5.70
C LYS A 69 25.45 5.30 7.19
N TYR A 70 24.21 5.32 7.65
CA TYR A 70 23.83 5.10 9.04
C TYR A 70 22.83 3.97 9.12
N LYS A 71 23.02 3.07 10.09
CA LYS A 71 22.07 2.01 10.42
C LYS A 71 21.19 2.50 11.57
N GLU A 72 19.89 2.61 11.32
CA GLU A 72 18.89 3.02 12.30
C GLU A 72 17.89 1.86 12.45
N GLY A 73 18.12 1.01 13.45
CA GLY A 73 17.42 -0.27 13.61
C GLY A 73 17.58 -1.18 12.38
N ASN A 74 16.46 -1.55 11.75
CA ASN A 74 16.44 -2.40 10.55
C ASN A 74 16.56 -1.62 9.23
N ARG A 75 16.82 -0.30 9.28
CA ARG A 75 16.91 0.55 8.09
C ARG A 75 18.31 1.09 7.93
N THR A 76 18.82 1.05 6.70
CA THR A 76 20.05 1.74 6.33
C THR A 76 19.67 3.05 5.65
N ARG A 77 20.25 4.16 6.07
CA ARG A 77 20.00 5.49 5.50
C ARG A 77 21.30 6.14 5.09
N VAL A 78 21.32 6.78 3.93
CA VAL A 78 22.37 7.70 3.52
C VAL A 78 22.00 9.09 4.01
N LYS A 79 22.94 9.76 4.67
CA LYS A 79 22.81 11.16 5.05
C LYS A 79 23.46 12.05 3.98
N PHE A 80 22.75 13.11 3.62
CA PHE A 80 23.22 14.19 2.76
C PHE A 80 23.23 15.50 3.55
N VAL A 81 24.24 16.35 3.33
CA VAL A 81 24.42 17.61 4.06
C VAL A 81 24.62 18.79 3.12
N CYS A 82 24.37 20.00 3.64
CA CYS A 82 24.47 21.25 2.90
C CYS A 82 25.89 21.50 2.39
N PRO A 83 26.07 21.74 1.08
CA PRO A 83 27.40 21.96 0.51
C PRO A 83 28.01 23.29 0.97
N ILE A 84 27.21 24.34 1.21
CA ILE A 84 27.69 25.65 1.68
C ILE A 84 28.35 25.55 3.06
N ILE A 85 27.74 24.78 3.97
CA ILE A 85 28.28 24.61 5.34
C ILE A 85 29.42 23.59 5.35
N HIS A 86 29.31 22.48 4.63
CA HIS A 86 30.25 21.36 4.78
C HIS A 86 31.37 21.32 3.72
N SER A 87 31.38 22.19 2.70
CA SER A 87 32.48 22.31 1.74
C SER A 87 33.04 23.73 1.70
N LYS A 88 34.32 23.88 2.09
CA LYS A 88 35.04 25.17 2.00
C LYS A 88 35.14 25.67 0.56
N LYS A 89 35.31 24.76 -0.41
CA LYS A 89 35.39 25.12 -1.84
C LYS A 89 34.06 25.66 -2.33
N PHE A 90 32.98 24.95 -2.07
CA PHE A 90 31.64 25.35 -2.49
C PHE A 90 31.21 26.68 -1.85
N ARG A 91 31.58 26.89 -0.58
CA ARG A 91 31.29 28.13 0.15
C ARG A 91 31.97 29.37 -0.45
N LYS A 92 33.15 29.23 -1.05
CA LYS A 92 33.83 30.37 -1.69
C LYS A 92 32.99 30.93 -2.84
N ASP A 93 32.44 30.03 -3.65
CA ASP A 93 31.62 30.40 -4.82
C ASP A 93 30.17 30.75 -4.40
N HIS A 94 29.70 30.18 -3.29
CA HIS A 94 28.34 30.37 -2.76
C HIS A 94 28.37 30.71 -1.26
N PRO A 95 28.64 31.97 -0.89
CA PRO A 95 28.85 32.37 0.51
C PRO A 95 27.58 32.33 1.37
N PHE A 96 26.39 32.46 0.77
CA PHE A 96 25.11 32.42 1.47
C PHE A 96 24.10 31.51 0.79
N CYS A 97 23.16 30.98 1.56
CA CYS A 97 22.03 30.22 1.03
C CYS A 97 21.00 31.17 0.39
N PRO A 98 20.67 31.03 -0.90
CA PRO A 98 19.66 31.87 -1.57
C PRO A 98 18.27 31.78 -0.92
N TRP A 99 17.99 30.66 -0.26
CA TRP A 99 16.72 30.40 0.42
C TRP A 99 16.70 30.87 1.89
N MET A 100 17.83 31.37 2.42
CA MET A 100 18.01 31.78 3.81
C MET A 100 17.39 30.79 4.82
N HIS A 101 17.57 29.49 4.55
CA HIS A 101 16.88 28.44 5.30
C HIS A 101 17.22 28.52 6.80
N PRO A 102 16.28 28.30 7.74
CA PRO A 102 16.54 28.46 9.17
C PRO A 102 17.74 27.65 9.69
N GLN A 103 17.97 26.45 9.15
CA GLN A 103 19.14 25.64 9.51
C GLN A 103 20.46 26.26 9.04
N PHE A 104 20.46 26.99 7.92
CA PHE A 104 21.61 27.74 7.45
C PHE A 104 21.92 28.93 8.37
N VAL A 105 20.90 29.70 8.75
CA VAL A 105 21.04 30.84 9.67
C VAL A 105 21.60 30.41 11.03
N LYS A 106 21.22 29.22 11.51
CA LYS A 106 21.76 28.61 12.75
C LYS A 106 23.18 28.04 12.60
N GLY A 107 23.80 28.12 11.43
CA GLY A 107 25.16 27.62 11.16
C GLY A 107 25.28 26.10 11.00
N THR A 108 24.19 25.33 11.13
CA THR A 108 24.20 23.87 11.03
C THR A 108 24.09 23.36 9.59
N GLY A 109 23.38 24.09 8.74
CA GLY A 109 23.10 23.70 7.37
C GLY A 109 22.02 22.62 7.25
N CYS A 110 21.40 22.56 6.07
CA CYS A 110 20.39 21.56 5.78
C CYS A 110 20.97 20.14 5.75
N PHE A 111 20.20 19.16 6.21
CA PHE A 111 20.52 17.74 6.03
C PHE A 111 19.28 16.97 5.60
N ALA A 112 19.50 15.89 4.85
CA ALA A 112 18.45 15.01 4.37
C ALA A 112 18.89 13.56 4.50
N TYR A 113 17.93 12.66 4.68
CA TYR A 113 18.18 11.23 4.67
C TYR A 113 17.48 10.58 3.47
N THR A 114 18.17 9.65 2.82
CA THR A 114 17.60 8.75 1.83
C THR A 114 17.72 7.34 2.35
N GLN A 115 16.62 6.61 2.41
CA GLN A 115 16.67 5.20 2.80
C GLN A 115 17.32 4.39 1.68
N VAL A 116 18.34 3.61 2.02
CA VAL A 116 18.88 2.59 1.13
C VAL A 116 17.90 1.42 1.19
N LEU A 117 17.07 1.26 0.17
CA LEU A 117 16.34 0.01 -0.02
C LEU A 117 17.32 -1.01 -0.60
N SER A 118 17.70 -2.01 0.19
CA SER A 118 18.56 -3.12 -0.25
C SER A 118 17.90 -3.91 -1.38
N GLU A 119 16.58 -4.10 -1.31
CA GLU A 119 15.74 -4.64 -2.37
C GLU A 119 14.37 -3.98 -2.26
N ASP A 120 13.95 -3.26 -3.30
CA ASP A 120 12.55 -2.84 -3.38
C ASP A 120 11.73 -4.05 -3.82
N ILE A 121 11.04 -4.67 -2.86
CA ILE A 121 10.16 -5.82 -3.08
C ILE A 121 9.13 -5.57 -4.19
N ARG A 122 8.80 -4.28 -4.44
CA ARG A 122 7.91 -3.84 -5.53
C ARG A 122 8.47 -4.12 -6.92
N LYS A 123 9.79 -4.21 -7.09
CA LYS A 123 10.42 -4.59 -8.37
C LYS A 123 10.09 -6.02 -8.78
N GLN A 124 9.73 -6.89 -7.83
CA GLN A 124 9.31 -8.26 -8.12
C GLN A 124 7.85 -8.35 -8.61
N ILE A 125 7.13 -7.22 -8.65
CA ILE A 125 5.74 -7.14 -9.03
C ILE A 125 5.64 -6.59 -10.44
N ALA A 126 4.97 -7.35 -11.31
CA ALA A 126 4.75 -6.97 -12.71
C ALA A 126 3.59 -5.96 -12.85
N TYR A 127 3.78 -4.77 -12.28
CA TYR A 127 2.85 -3.64 -12.41
C TYR A 127 2.58 -3.32 -13.89
N GLY A 128 1.37 -2.83 -14.19
CA GLY A 128 1.00 -2.38 -15.54
C GLY A 128 0.71 -3.50 -16.55
N THR A 129 1.06 -4.76 -16.26
CA THR A 129 0.74 -5.86 -17.17
C THR A 129 -0.77 -6.07 -17.31
N PRO A 130 -1.27 -6.50 -18.50
CA PRO A 130 -2.70 -6.78 -18.69
C PRO A 130 -3.25 -7.82 -17.69
N LYS A 131 -2.42 -8.82 -17.37
CA LYS A 131 -2.74 -9.83 -16.36
C LYS A 131 -2.90 -9.22 -14.97
N PHE A 132 -2.00 -8.32 -14.58
CA PHE A 132 -2.10 -7.60 -13.31
C PHE A 132 -3.42 -6.83 -13.23
N LYS A 133 -3.72 -6.03 -14.26
CA LYS A 133 -4.96 -5.23 -14.32
C LYS A 133 -6.21 -6.11 -14.24
N LYS A 134 -6.24 -7.22 -15.01
CA LYS A 134 -7.38 -8.16 -15.02
C LYS A 134 -7.65 -8.74 -13.63
N VAL A 135 -6.63 -9.22 -12.94
CA VAL A 135 -6.78 -9.84 -11.61
C VAL A 135 -7.08 -8.79 -10.55
N TYR A 136 -6.38 -7.66 -10.57
CA TYR A 136 -6.60 -6.56 -9.63
C TYR A 136 -8.03 -6.02 -9.68
N ASN A 137 -8.63 -5.94 -10.88
CA ASN A 137 -10.01 -5.50 -11.05
C ASN A 137 -11.05 -6.39 -10.35
N LEU A 138 -10.72 -7.67 -10.07
CA LEU A 138 -11.59 -8.59 -9.33
C LEU A 138 -11.82 -8.15 -7.89
N ARG A 139 -10.91 -7.33 -7.31
CA ARG A 139 -11.02 -6.75 -5.96
C ARG A 139 -12.37 -6.06 -5.74
N SER A 140 -12.84 -5.32 -6.73
CA SER A 140 -14.13 -4.59 -6.69
C SER A 140 -15.33 -5.53 -6.45
N GLY A 141 -15.19 -6.82 -6.73
CA GLY A 141 -16.21 -7.82 -6.43
C GLY A 141 -16.47 -7.94 -4.93
N CYS A 142 -15.42 -7.90 -4.10
CA CYS A 142 -15.54 -7.95 -2.65
C CYS A 142 -16.22 -6.70 -2.11
N GLU A 143 -15.83 -5.51 -2.59
CA GLU A 143 -16.47 -4.23 -2.20
C GLU A 143 -17.96 -4.25 -2.52
N ARG A 144 -18.34 -4.72 -3.71
CA ARG A 144 -19.76 -4.85 -4.10
C ARG A 144 -20.53 -5.82 -3.21
N ILE A 145 -19.91 -6.90 -2.74
CA ILE A 145 -20.54 -7.83 -1.79
C ILE A 145 -20.74 -7.15 -0.43
N PHE A 146 -19.72 -6.44 0.08
CA PHE A 146 -19.82 -5.74 1.36
C PHE A 146 -20.85 -4.61 1.34
N SER A 147 -20.93 -3.80 0.28
CA SER A 147 -21.98 -2.79 0.14
C SER A 147 -23.37 -3.41 0.19
N ARG A 148 -23.57 -4.56 -0.46
CA ARG A 148 -24.85 -5.28 -0.43
C ARG A 148 -25.18 -5.83 0.96
N LEU A 149 -24.20 -6.42 1.64
CA LEU A 149 -24.37 -6.93 3.00
C LEU A 149 -24.73 -5.81 3.97
N LEU A 150 -24.10 -4.65 3.79
CA LEU A 150 -24.38 -3.46 4.59
C LEU A 150 -25.86 -3.06 4.45
N ASP A 151 -26.33 -2.87 3.23
CA ASP A 151 -27.70 -2.43 2.93
C ASP A 151 -28.78 -3.42 3.40
N LEU A 152 -28.51 -4.73 3.34
CA LEU A 152 -29.52 -5.76 3.59
C LEU A 152 -29.58 -6.22 5.05
N CYS A 153 -28.43 -6.35 5.72
CA CYS A 153 -28.35 -7.11 6.96
C CYS A 153 -27.46 -6.47 8.03
N MET A 154 -26.61 -5.48 7.72
CA MET A 154 -25.61 -5.00 8.70
C MET A 154 -25.74 -3.54 9.15
N GLN A 155 -26.60 -2.71 8.53
CA GLN A 155 -26.81 -1.34 9.02
C GLN A 155 -27.51 -1.31 10.38
N ASN A 156 -28.57 -2.10 10.56
CA ASN A 156 -29.36 -2.15 11.79
C ASN A 156 -29.57 -3.61 12.23
N PRO A 157 -28.53 -4.29 12.76
CA PRO A 157 -28.68 -5.66 13.22
C PRO A 157 -29.68 -5.74 14.38
N SER A 158 -30.58 -6.72 14.34
CA SER A 158 -31.58 -6.96 15.39
C SER A 158 -30.98 -7.54 16.69
N THR A 159 -29.70 -7.91 16.66
CA THR A 159 -28.98 -8.52 17.78
C THR A 159 -27.97 -7.56 18.39
N ARG A 160 -27.70 -7.72 19.69
CA ARG A 160 -26.71 -6.94 20.44
C ARG A 160 -25.61 -7.85 20.99
N GLY A 161 -24.37 -7.35 21.01
CA GLY A 161 -23.19 -8.06 21.52
C GLY A 161 -22.30 -8.65 20.43
N LEU A 162 -20.98 -8.62 20.64
CA LEU A 162 -19.96 -8.96 19.62
C LEU A 162 -20.16 -10.35 19.01
N ARG A 163 -20.45 -11.36 19.83
CA ARG A 163 -20.63 -12.74 19.37
C ARG A 163 -21.90 -12.90 18.51
N ALA A 164 -23.00 -12.31 18.94
CA ALA A 164 -24.26 -12.35 18.20
C ALA A 164 -24.14 -11.61 16.86
N VAL A 165 -23.53 -10.42 16.86
CA VAL A 165 -23.25 -9.64 15.64
C VAL A 165 -22.31 -10.41 14.71
N SER A 166 -21.26 -11.06 15.25
CA SER A 166 -20.34 -11.88 14.45
C SER A 166 -21.05 -13.07 13.78
N ASN A 167 -21.92 -13.78 14.52
CA ASN A 167 -22.73 -14.86 13.97
C ASN A 167 -23.70 -14.34 12.88
N HIS A 168 -24.38 -13.23 13.15
CA HIS A 168 -25.30 -12.58 12.19
C HIS A 168 -24.58 -12.20 10.90
N CYS A 169 -23.41 -11.57 11.00
CA CYS A 169 -22.57 -11.25 9.85
C CYS A 169 -22.19 -12.52 9.07
N THR A 170 -21.80 -13.59 9.76
CA THR A 170 -21.40 -14.86 9.12
C THR A 170 -22.55 -15.48 8.35
N ILE A 171 -23.75 -15.53 8.94
CA ILE A 171 -24.97 -16.03 8.28
C ILE A 171 -25.28 -15.18 7.04
N ALA A 172 -25.24 -13.86 7.14
CA ALA A 172 -25.49 -12.97 6.01
C ALA A 172 -24.53 -13.22 4.83
N HIS A 173 -23.23 -13.46 5.11
CA HIS A 173 -22.26 -13.81 4.08
C HIS A 173 -22.59 -15.16 3.42
N ILE A 174 -22.94 -16.19 4.20
CA ILE A 174 -23.34 -17.50 3.68
C ILE A 174 -24.57 -17.36 2.77
N THR A 175 -25.57 -16.59 3.19
CA THR A 175 -26.80 -16.37 2.41
C THR A 175 -26.51 -15.74 1.05
N ILE A 176 -25.65 -14.73 0.98
CA ILE A 176 -25.30 -14.11 -0.32
C ILE A 176 -24.53 -15.09 -1.21
N LEU A 177 -23.61 -15.88 -0.65
CA LEU A 177 -22.89 -16.90 -1.40
C LEU A 177 -23.85 -17.97 -1.95
N LEU A 178 -24.83 -18.38 -1.14
CA LEU A 178 -25.86 -19.34 -1.55
C LEU A 178 -26.70 -18.77 -2.71
N ILE A 179 -27.17 -17.53 -2.62
CA ILE A 179 -27.92 -16.87 -3.71
C ILE A 179 -27.09 -16.82 -4.99
N ALA A 180 -25.82 -16.44 -4.90
CA ALA A 180 -24.91 -16.39 -6.05
C ALA A 180 -24.70 -17.77 -6.67
N LEU A 181 -24.52 -18.81 -5.85
CA LEU A 181 -24.35 -20.19 -6.29
C LEU A 181 -25.62 -20.71 -6.97
N THR A 182 -26.79 -20.49 -6.37
CA THR A 182 -28.09 -20.90 -6.92
C THR A 182 -28.36 -20.23 -8.26
N ALA A 183 -28.13 -18.92 -8.37
CA ALA A 183 -28.26 -18.18 -9.62
C ALA A 183 -27.31 -18.71 -10.71
N ALA A 184 -26.07 -19.05 -10.36
CA ALA A 184 -25.11 -19.64 -11.29
C ALA A 184 -25.53 -21.05 -11.76
N ARG A 185 -26.02 -21.90 -10.85
CA ARG A 185 -26.47 -23.27 -11.17
C ARG A 185 -27.75 -23.32 -11.98
N THR A 186 -28.67 -22.38 -11.75
CA THR A 186 -29.96 -22.30 -12.45
C THR A 186 -29.89 -21.56 -13.78
N GLY A 187 -28.70 -21.12 -14.22
CA GLY A 187 -28.51 -20.38 -15.46
C GLY A 187 -28.91 -18.89 -15.40
N ASN A 188 -29.46 -18.42 -14.28
CA ASN A 188 -29.89 -17.04 -14.05
C ASN A 188 -28.69 -16.14 -13.67
N LYS A 189 -27.70 -15.98 -14.56
CA LYS A 189 -26.46 -15.23 -14.27
C LYS A 189 -26.69 -13.75 -13.94
N ASP A 190 -27.73 -13.16 -14.50
CA ASP A 190 -28.24 -11.82 -14.22
C ASP A 190 -28.72 -11.69 -12.75
N LYS A 191 -29.22 -12.77 -12.16
CA LYS A 191 -29.77 -12.81 -10.80
C LYS A 191 -28.74 -13.11 -9.71
N ILE A 192 -27.46 -13.34 -10.05
CA ILE A 192 -26.36 -13.54 -9.08
C ILE A 192 -26.27 -12.36 -8.07
N ARG A 193 -26.79 -11.19 -8.48
CA ARG A 193 -26.75 -9.95 -7.70
C ARG A 193 -28.10 -9.57 -7.07
N PHE A 194 -29.15 -10.32 -7.32
CA PHE A 194 -30.52 -9.96 -6.96
C PHE A 194 -30.93 -10.66 -5.65
N VAL A 195 -30.82 -9.95 -4.52
CA VAL A 195 -31.31 -10.45 -3.21
C VAL A 195 -32.76 -10.01 -2.99
N LYS A 196 -33.17 -8.85 -3.53
CA LYS A 196 -34.52 -8.30 -3.33
C LYS A 196 -35.66 -9.13 -3.94
N SER A 197 -35.44 -9.89 -5.01
CA SER A 197 -36.52 -10.67 -5.66
C SER A 197 -36.79 -12.02 -5.00
N PHE A 198 -35.90 -12.52 -4.15
CA PHE A 198 -36.09 -13.79 -3.45
C PHE A 198 -36.73 -13.63 -2.07
N LEU A 199 -36.88 -12.40 -1.59
CA LEU A 199 -37.52 -12.06 -0.33
C LEU A 199 -38.63 -11.04 -0.62
N PRO A 200 -39.74 -11.46 -1.25
CA PRO A 200 -40.86 -10.56 -1.55
C PRO A 200 -41.56 -10.00 -0.30
N ASN A 201 -41.28 -10.54 0.90
CA ASN A 201 -41.97 -10.22 2.15
C ASN A 201 -41.02 -9.87 3.31
N ILE A 202 -39.94 -9.12 3.04
CA ILE A 202 -39.21 -8.36 4.08
C ILE A 202 -39.26 -6.88 3.71
#